data_AF-A0AAV0Y9W5-F1
#
_entry.id   AF-A0AAV0Y9W5-F1
#
_cell.length_a   1.000
_cell.length_b   1.000
_cell.length_c   1.000
_cell.angle_alpha   90.00
_cell.angle_beta   90.00
_cell.angle_gamma   90.00
#
_symmetry.space_group_name_H-M   'P 1'
#
loop_
_entity.id
_entity.type
_entity.pdbx_description
1 polymer ?
#
loop_
_entity_poly.entity_id
_entity_poly.type
_entity_poly.pdbx_seq_one_letter_code
_entity_poly.pdbx_strand_id
1 'polypeptide(L)'
;MKRNKREIPPEFISEKNRQVGSSLSGFQNDMSLTSCDEEKKIVPPKKWVIILSTMHDTVDIDPDTHKPETIMDYNSTKGGVDSVDQMCLTYSTSRKTRRWTMTVFFRILDIAGINSYKIYLANNLEKNIRRKEYLKTLAISLMQEHWRERAQFGAFQKMTNTACEKFHKNVCKNHRQQRTECSKCFEDEDLSS
;
A
#
# COMPACT_ATOMS: atom_id res chain seq x y z
N MET A 1 -20.25 0.00 12.38
CA MET A 1 -21.22 -1.09 12.61
C MET A 1 -22.40 -0.97 11.64
N LYS A 2 -23.05 -2.07 11.20
CA LYS A 2 -24.27 -1.97 10.37
C LYS A 2 -25.44 -1.48 11.23
N ARG A 3 -26.27 -0.57 10.71
CA ARG A 3 -27.38 0.06 11.47
C ARG A 3 -28.49 -0.90 11.91
N ASN A 4 -28.68 -2.00 11.19
CA ASN A 4 -29.77 -2.96 11.43
C ASN A 4 -29.47 -4.00 12.53
N LYS A 5 -28.48 -3.72 13.38
CA LYS A 5 -28.07 -4.61 14.46
C LYS A 5 -28.97 -4.40 15.67
N ARG A 6 -29.48 -5.51 16.23
CA ARG A 6 -30.46 -5.51 17.34
C ARG A 6 -29.86 -4.98 18.64
N GLU A 7 -28.54 -5.04 18.74
CA GLU A 7 -27.73 -4.61 19.86
C GLU A 7 -27.59 -3.07 19.93
N ILE A 8 -27.97 -2.35 18.87
CA ILE A 8 -27.88 -0.89 18.82
C ILE A 8 -29.17 -0.28 19.41
N PRO A 9 -29.07 0.54 20.46
CA PRO A 9 -30.25 1.21 21.01
C PRO A 9 -30.91 2.15 19.97
N PRO A 10 -32.25 2.25 19.92
CA PRO A 10 -32.95 3.09 18.95
C PRO A 10 -32.49 4.56 18.95
N GLU A 11 -32.01 5.07 20.08
CA GLU A 11 -31.48 6.42 20.27
C GLU A 11 -30.23 6.68 19.40
N PHE A 12 -29.46 5.63 19.07
CA PHE A 12 -28.27 5.70 18.21
C PHE A 12 -28.60 5.71 16.71
N ILE A 13 -29.85 5.36 16.36
CA ILE A 13 -30.35 5.26 14.98
C ILE A 13 -31.29 6.41 14.67
N SER A 14 -32.08 6.84 15.66
CA SER A 14 -33.12 7.86 15.51
C SER A 14 -32.53 9.22 15.13
N GLU A 15 -33.06 9.79 14.05
CA GLU A 15 -32.70 11.12 13.57
C GLU A 15 -33.60 12.22 14.18
N LYS A 16 -34.70 11.81 14.85
CA LYS A 16 -35.69 12.73 15.41
C LYS A 16 -35.05 13.47 16.59
N ASN A 17 -35.01 14.80 16.50
CA ASN A 17 -34.54 15.73 17.54
C ASN A 17 -33.01 15.78 17.78
N ARG A 18 -32.17 15.21 16.91
CA ARG A 18 -30.70 15.42 17.02
C ARG A 18 -30.24 16.69 16.32
N GLN A 19 -29.39 17.46 17.00
CA GLN A 19 -28.73 18.63 16.43
C GLN A 19 -27.63 18.20 15.43
N VAL A 20 -27.41 19.00 14.39
CA VAL A 20 -26.33 18.77 13.41
C VAL A 20 -24.99 19.07 14.10
N GLY A 21 -23.97 18.25 13.86
CA GLY A 21 -22.68 18.29 14.55
C GLY A 21 -22.71 17.70 15.97
N SER A 22 -23.83 17.13 16.41
CA SER A 22 -23.89 16.43 17.70
C SER A 22 -23.44 14.98 17.58
N SER A 23 -22.85 14.47 18.65
CA SER A 23 -22.53 13.06 18.82
C SER A 23 -23.27 12.49 20.03
N LEU A 24 -23.65 11.22 19.94
CA LEU A 24 -24.18 10.44 21.06
C LEU A 24 -23.24 9.27 21.30
N SER A 25 -22.88 9.07 22.56
CA SER A 25 -22.01 7.98 22.94
C SER A 25 -22.60 7.16 24.08
N GLY A 26 -22.40 5.85 24.02
CA GLY A 26 -22.85 4.90 25.01
C GLY A 26 -21.73 3.93 25.34
N PHE A 27 -21.65 3.53 26.61
CA PHE A 27 -20.57 2.69 27.12
C PHE A 27 -21.15 1.41 27.70
N GLN A 28 -20.50 0.29 27.41
CA GLN A 28 -20.83 -0.99 27.99
C GLN A 28 -19.53 -1.78 28.18
N ASN A 29 -19.21 -2.08 29.45
CA ASN A 29 -17.96 -2.74 29.83
C ASN A 29 -16.72 -1.98 29.30
N ASP A 30 -15.91 -2.64 28.47
CA ASP A 30 -14.68 -2.18 27.80
C ASP A 30 -14.94 -1.68 26.36
N MET A 31 -16.19 -1.31 26.05
CA MET A 31 -16.61 -0.91 24.70
C MET A 31 -17.38 0.40 24.72
N SER A 32 -17.10 1.24 23.73
CA SER A 32 -17.84 2.46 23.45
C SER A 32 -18.51 2.40 22.09
N LEU A 33 -19.75 2.88 22.04
CA LEU A 33 -20.54 3.04 20.83
C LEU A 33 -20.74 4.54 20.60
N THR A 34 -20.22 5.05 19.48
CA THR A 34 -20.31 6.47 19.12
C THR A 34 -21.15 6.62 17.86
N SER A 35 -22.16 7.48 17.93
CA SER A 35 -23.01 7.86 16.81
C SER A 35 -22.89 9.35 16.52
N CYS A 36 -22.50 9.69 15.30
CA CYS A 36 -22.36 11.08 14.84
C CYS A 36 -22.97 11.27 13.47
N ASP A 37 -23.15 12.51 13.05
CA ASP A 37 -23.42 12.82 11.66
C ASP A 37 -22.14 12.75 10.81
N GLU A 38 -22.26 12.22 9.59
CA GLU A 38 -21.26 12.45 8.56
C GLU A 38 -21.55 13.81 7.90
N GLU A 39 -20.65 14.76 8.10
CA GLU A 39 -20.64 16.00 7.32
C GLU A 39 -20.33 15.68 5.84
N LYS A 40 -21.36 15.56 5.01
CA LYS A 40 -21.21 15.49 3.56
C LYS A 40 -21.31 16.88 2.98
N LYS A 41 -20.19 17.40 2.46
CA LYS A 41 -20.13 18.71 1.80
C LYS A 41 -20.93 18.82 0.50
N ILE A 42 -21.44 17.73 -0.09
CA ILE A 42 -21.89 17.75 -1.49
C ILE A 42 -23.33 17.23 -1.76
N VAL A 43 -23.92 16.24 -1.06
CA VAL A 43 -25.32 15.79 -1.38
C VAL A 43 -26.02 15.09 -0.19
N PRO A 44 -27.33 15.34 0.07
CA PRO A 44 -28.13 14.60 1.06
C PRO A 44 -28.55 13.19 0.56
N PRO A 45 -28.88 12.24 1.47
CA PRO A 45 -29.41 12.46 2.81
C PRO A 45 -28.37 12.44 3.94
N LYS A 46 -28.75 13.05 5.07
CA LYS A 46 -28.06 12.95 6.36
C LYS A 46 -27.78 11.49 6.67
N LYS A 47 -26.51 11.14 6.92
CA LYS A 47 -26.12 9.78 7.22
C LYS A 47 -25.46 9.75 8.59
N TRP A 48 -26.18 9.26 9.59
CA TRP A 48 -25.61 8.89 10.87
C TRP A 48 -24.65 7.71 10.74
N VAL A 49 -23.43 7.89 11.24
CA VAL A 49 -22.43 6.84 11.36
C VAL A 49 -22.45 6.32 12.76
N ILE A 50 -22.26 5.00 12.88
CA ILE A 50 -22.18 4.31 14.16
C ILE A 50 -20.85 3.56 14.16
N ILE A 51 -19.97 3.95 15.06
CA ILE A 51 -18.66 3.35 15.29
C ILE A 51 -18.69 2.66 16.65
N LEU A 52 -18.17 1.44 16.66
CA LEU A 52 -17.97 0.68 17.88
C LEU A 52 -16.45 0.62 18.08
N SER A 53 -15.99 0.95 19.28
CA SER A 53 -14.58 0.90 19.66
C SER A 53 -14.41 0.15 20.96
N THR A 54 -13.28 -0.55 21.08
CA THR A 54 -12.81 -1.18 22.33
C THR A 54 -11.53 -0.51 22.83
N MET A 55 -11.17 0.64 22.22
CA MET A 55 -9.93 1.39 22.54
C MET A 55 -10.24 2.69 23.29
N HIS A 56 -11.46 3.20 23.16
CA HIS A 56 -11.86 4.47 23.73
C HIS A 56 -12.81 4.23 24.91
N ASP A 57 -12.34 4.52 26.12
CA ASP A 57 -13.13 4.45 27.35
C ASP A 57 -13.81 5.79 27.68
N THR A 58 -13.39 6.86 27.03
CA THR A 58 -13.94 8.21 27.11
C THR A 58 -14.38 8.71 25.73
N VAL A 59 -15.18 9.77 25.73
CA VAL A 59 -15.59 10.45 24.50
C VAL A 59 -15.02 11.84 24.55
N ASP A 60 -13.85 11.98 23.94
CA ASP A 60 -13.19 13.25 23.76
C ASP A 60 -13.59 13.83 22.40
N ILE A 61 -13.98 15.11 22.43
CA ILE A 61 -14.38 15.86 21.24
C ILE A 61 -13.26 16.83 20.93
N ASP A 62 -12.72 16.73 19.73
CA ASP A 62 -11.68 17.63 19.27
C ASP A 62 -12.21 19.06 19.11
N PRO A 63 -11.56 20.07 19.73
CA PRO A 63 -12.07 21.44 19.73
C PRO A 63 -12.01 22.12 18.37
N ASP A 64 -11.13 21.67 17.47
CA ASP A 64 -10.98 22.27 16.14
C ASP A 64 -12.03 21.72 15.17
N THR A 65 -12.16 20.41 15.10
CA THR A 65 -13.03 19.71 14.15
C THR A 65 -14.43 19.43 14.69
N HIS A 66 -14.64 19.57 16.01
CA HIS A 66 -15.88 19.24 16.72
C HIS A 66 -16.32 17.79 16.50
N LYS A 67 -15.37 16.89 16.22
CA LYS A 67 -15.62 15.47 15.97
C LYS A 67 -15.13 14.63 17.15
N PRO A 68 -15.87 13.57 17.53
CA PRO A 68 -15.35 12.61 18.49
C PRO A 68 -14.07 11.95 17.99
N GLU A 69 -13.10 11.80 18.88
CA GLU A 69 -11.80 11.18 18.61
C GLU A 69 -11.93 9.80 17.95
N THR A 70 -12.88 8.99 18.42
CA THR A 70 -13.18 7.67 17.84
C THR A 70 -13.44 7.70 16.32
N ILE A 71 -14.04 8.77 15.81
CA ILE A 71 -14.29 8.95 14.37
C ILE A 71 -13.04 9.41 13.64
N MET A 72 -12.24 10.25 14.27
CA MET A 72 -10.96 10.70 13.71
C MET A 72 -10.00 9.52 13.55
N ASP A 73 -9.87 8.69 14.59
CA ASP A 73 -9.04 7.48 14.58
C ASP A 73 -9.52 6.44 13.57
N TYR A 74 -10.84 6.24 13.48
CA TYR A 74 -11.39 5.40 12.43
C TYR A 74 -11.06 5.96 11.04
N ASN A 75 -11.19 7.27 10.83
CA ASN A 75 -10.93 7.90 9.54
C ASN A 75 -9.45 7.88 9.16
N SER A 76 -8.55 8.01 10.13
CA SER A 76 -7.10 7.98 9.89
C SER A 76 -6.61 6.59 9.49
N THR A 77 -7.27 5.53 9.98
CA THR A 77 -6.84 4.14 9.78
C THR A 77 -7.61 3.38 8.68
N LYS A 78 -8.90 3.71 8.43
CA LYS A 78 -9.78 2.96 7.51
C LYS A 78 -9.25 2.84 6.07
N GLY A 79 -8.40 3.78 5.64
CA GLY A 79 -7.92 3.87 4.26
C GLY A 79 -6.76 2.92 3.91
N GLY A 80 -6.22 2.16 4.87
CA GLY A 80 -5.02 1.34 4.64
C GLY A 80 -5.19 0.30 3.53
N VAL A 81 -6.30 -0.44 3.54
CA VAL A 81 -6.60 -1.48 2.54
C VAL A 81 -6.87 -0.87 1.17
N ASP A 82 -7.69 0.18 1.10
CA ASP A 82 -8.00 0.89 -0.15
C ASP A 82 -6.74 1.49 -0.79
N SER A 83 -5.81 1.98 0.04
CA SER A 83 -4.52 2.49 -0.42
C SER A 83 -3.66 1.39 -1.06
N VAL A 84 -3.62 0.20 -0.46
CA VAL A 84 -2.94 -0.96 -1.04
C VAL A 84 -3.61 -1.41 -2.33
N ASP A 85 -4.94 -1.40 -2.40
CA ASP A 85 -5.66 -1.77 -3.61
C ASP A 85 -5.41 -0.79 -4.76
N GLN A 86 -5.50 0.51 -4.50
CA GLN A 86 -5.15 1.56 -5.46
C GLN A 86 -3.70 1.43 -5.95
N MET A 87 -2.78 1.12 -5.04
CA MET A 87 -1.38 0.85 -5.38
C MET A 87 -1.25 -0.36 -6.30
N CYS A 88 -1.99 -1.45 -6.07
CA CYS A 88 -1.98 -2.62 -6.95
C CYS A 88 -2.50 -2.25 -8.34
N LEU A 89 -3.61 -1.50 -8.43
CA LEU A 89 -4.20 -1.08 -9.70
C LEU A 89 -3.27 -0.18 -10.53
N THR A 90 -2.49 0.68 -9.87
CA THR A 90 -1.57 1.62 -10.56
C THR A 90 -0.44 0.90 -11.31
N TYR A 91 0.06 -0.22 -10.77
CA TYR A 91 1.14 -1.01 -11.37
C TYR A 91 0.83 -2.51 -11.27
N SER A 92 -0.17 -2.96 -12.02
CA SER A 92 -0.60 -4.37 -11.98
C SER A 92 0.16 -5.26 -12.97
N THR A 93 0.49 -6.46 -12.52
CA THR A 93 1.01 -7.58 -13.31
C THR A 93 -0.09 -8.40 -13.99
N SER A 94 -1.37 -8.10 -13.69
CA SER A 94 -2.51 -8.82 -14.22
C SER A 94 -2.53 -8.91 -15.74
N ARG A 95 -2.92 -10.07 -16.26
CA ARG A 95 -3.12 -10.34 -17.69
C ARG A 95 -4.46 -11.04 -17.90
N LYS A 96 -5.07 -10.81 -19.07
CA LYS A 96 -6.29 -11.53 -19.46
C LYS A 96 -6.00 -13.02 -19.51
N THR A 97 -6.70 -13.80 -18.68
CA THR A 97 -6.54 -15.24 -18.55
C THR A 97 -7.89 -15.89 -18.30
N ARG A 98 -8.03 -17.17 -18.69
CA ARG A 98 -9.20 -18.00 -18.38
C ARG A 98 -8.98 -18.89 -17.15
N ARG A 99 -7.79 -18.85 -16.55
CA ARG A 99 -7.40 -19.67 -15.38
C ARG A 99 -7.42 -18.81 -14.13
N TRP A 100 -8.38 -19.04 -13.22
CA TRP A 100 -8.53 -18.24 -12.00
C TRP A 100 -7.29 -18.25 -11.10
N THR A 101 -6.54 -19.36 -11.10
CA THR A 101 -5.28 -19.50 -10.34
C THR A 101 -4.23 -18.50 -10.79
N MET A 102 -4.17 -18.18 -12.09
CA MET A 102 -3.25 -17.17 -12.61
C MET A 102 -3.66 -15.75 -12.16
N THR A 103 -4.96 -15.47 -12.01
CA THR A 103 -5.43 -14.20 -11.44
C THR A 103 -4.96 -14.02 -10.00
N VAL A 104 -5.06 -15.07 -9.18
CA VAL A 104 -4.54 -15.05 -7.80
C VAL A 104 -3.03 -14.85 -7.80
N PHE A 105 -2.30 -15.55 -8.66
CA PHE A 105 -0.86 -15.40 -8.78
C PHE A 105 -0.44 -13.96 -9.13
N PHE A 106 -1.07 -13.32 -10.11
CA PHE A 106 -0.78 -11.93 -10.44
C PHE A 106 -1.06 -10.98 -9.27
N ARG A 107 -2.15 -11.23 -8.51
CA ARG A 107 -2.44 -10.41 -7.32
C ARG A 107 -1.38 -10.58 -6.23
N ILE A 108 -0.88 -11.79 -6.03
CA ILE A 108 0.23 -12.05 -5.09
C ILE A 108 1.48 -11.28 -5.53
N LEU A 109 1.82 -11.29 -6.82
CA LEU A 109 2.95 -10.53 -7.34
C LEU A 109 2.81 -9.02 -7.09
N ASP A 110 1.62 -8.46 -7.31
CA ASP A 110 1.36 -7.03 -7.08
C ASP A 110 1.56 -6.65 -5.60
N ILE A 111 1.03 -7.46 -4.67
CA ILE A 111 1.19 -7.27 -3.22
C ILE A 111 2.65 -7.45 -2.80
N ALA A 112 3.32 -8.50 -3.31
CA ALA A 112 4.73 -8.76 -3.02
C ALA A 112 5.62 -7.58 -3.45
N GLY A 113 5.36 -7.00 -4.63
CA GLY A 113 6.07 -5.82 -5.11
C GLY A 113 5.83 -4.55 -4.28
N ILE A 114 4.67 -4.41 -3.63
CA ILE A 114 4.40 -3.31 -2.69
C ILE A 114 5.16 -3.55 -1.38
N ASN A 115 5.08 -4.76 -0.83
CA ASN A 115 5.69 -5.09 0.45
C ASN A 115 7.22 -5.01 0.37
N SER A 116 7.83 -5.55 -0.70
CA SER A 116 9.27 -5.46 -0.92
C SER A 116 9.74 -4.01 -1.07
N TYR A 117 8.95 -3.15 -1.74
CA TYR A 117 9.22 -1.73 -1.84
C TYR A 117 9.17 -1.03 -0.48
N LYS A 118 8.18 -1.35 0.36
CA LYS A 118 8.07 -0.78 1.72
C LYS A 118 9.24 -1.19 2.62
N ILE A 119 9.63 -2.47 2.58
CA ILE A 119 10.82 -2.98 3.30
C ILE A 119 12.08 -2.28 2.78
N TYR A 120 12.22 -2.12 1.46
CA TYR A 120 13.37 -1.42 0.88
C TYR A 120 13.47 0.02 1.39
N LEU A 121 12.37 0.78 1.39
CA LEU A 121 12.36 2.15 1.92
C LEU A 121 12.66 2.20 3.42
N ALA A 122 12.13 1.26 4.21
CA ALA A 122 12.39 1.19 5.65
C ALA A 122 13.88 0.96 5.95
N ASN A 123 14.58 0.21 5.09
CA ASN A 123 16.01 -0.08 5.23
C ASN A 123 16.94 0.95 4.54
N ASN A 124 16.39 1.90 3.79
CA ASN A 124 17.16 2.91 3.04
C ASN A 124 16.47 4.28 3.20
N LEU A 125 16.42 4.79 4.42
CA LEU A 125 15.68 6.01 4.78
C LEU A 125 16.16 7.25 4.02
N GLU A 126 17.43 7.27 3.62
CA GLU A 126 18.06 8.32 2.83
C GLU A 126 17.70 8.28 1.34
N LYS A 127 17.15 7.15 0.85
CA LYS A 127 16.84 6.97 -0.57
C LYS A 127 15.38 7.26 -0.85
N ASN A 128 15.16 8.24 -1.71
CA ASN A 128 13.84 8.54 -2.25
C ASN A 128 13.70 8.01 -3.68
N ILE A 129 13.50 6.69 -3.83
CA ILE A 129 13.22 6.06 -5.12
C ILE A 129 11.71 5.96 -5.36
N ARG A 130 11.26 6.37 -6.54
CA ARG A 130 9.86 6.19 -6.96
C ARG A 130 9.56 4.70 -7.17
N ARG A 131 8.39 4.23 -6.72
CA ARG A 131 7.97 2.81 -6.87
C ARG A 131 8.13 2.26 -8.28
N LYS A 132 7.80 3.04 -9.32
CA LYS A 132 7.98 2.64 -10.73
C LYS A 132 9.42 2.24 -11.06
N GLU A 133 10.37 3.00 -10.54
CA GLU A 133 11.79 2.81 -10.77
C GLU A 133 12.30 1.60 -9.97
N TYR A 134 11.86 1.48 -8.71
CA TYR A 134 12.08 0.29 -7.91
C TYR A 134 11.61 -1.00 -8.62
N LEU A 135 10.36 -1.02 -9.12
CA LEU A 135 9.80 -2.18 -9.81
C LEU A 135 10.55 -2.52 -11.11
N LYS A 136 11.03 -1.52 -11.84
CA LYS A 136 11.89 -1.74 -13.02
C LYS A 136 13.20 -2.40 -12.63
N THR A 137 13.89 -1.86 -11.62
CA THR A 137 15.16 -2.42 -11.13
C THR A 137 14.96 -3.85 -10.63
N LEU A 138 13.89 -4.09 -9.86
CA LEU A 138 13.52 -5.42 -9.39
C LEU A 138 13.30 -6.38 -10.56
N ALA A 139 12.45 -6.02 -11.53
CA ALA A 139 12.18 -6.86 -12.69
C ALA A 139 13.44 -7.21 -13.47
N ILE A 140 14.34 -6.25 -13.68
CA ILE A 140 15.59 -6.52 -14.40
C ILE A 140 16.52 -7.42 -13.57
N SER A 141 16.62 -7.20 -12.24
CA SER A 141 17.44 -8.05 -11.37
C SER A 141 16.99 -9.51 -11.40
N LEU A 142 15.67 -9.77 -11.41
CA LEU A 142 15.11 -11.12 -11.50
C LEU A 142 15.36 -11.79 -12.86
N MET A 143 15.49 -11.01 -13.93
CA MET A 143 15.78 -11.54 -15.27
C MET A 143 17.28 -11.77 -15.53
N GLN A 144 18.17 -11.17 -14.72
CA GLN A 144 19.58 -11.09 -15.03
C GLN A 144 20.25 -12.45 -15.16
N GLU A 145 19.98 -13.37 -14.24
CA GLU A 145 20.57 -14.71 -14.24
C GLU A 145 20.14 -15.49 -15.49
N HIS A 146 18.84 -15.51 -15.78
CA HIS A 146 18.31 -16.15 -16.98
C HIS A 146 18.82 -15.55 -18.30
N TRP A 147 19.10 -14.24 -18.33
CA TRP A 147 19.72 -13.62 -19.51
C TRP A 147 21.15 -14.09 -19.72
N ARG A 148 21.92 -14.25 -18.63
CA ARG A 148 23.31 -14.75 -18.69
C ARG A 148 23.34 -16.20 -19.19
N GLU A 149 22.47 -17.05 -18.66
CA GLU A 149 22.34 -18.44 -19.13
C GLU A 149 21.99 -18.49 -20.62
N ARG A 150 20.98 -17.70 -21.04
CA ARG A 150 20.54 -17.68 -22.45
C ARG A 150 21.58 -17.12 -23.40
N ALA A 151 22.44 -16.21 -22.96
CA ALA A 151 23.54 -15.67 -23.75
C ALA A 151 24.62 -16.71 -24.07
N GLN A 152 24.70 -17.82 -23.31
CA GLN A 152 25.61 -18.92 -23.60
C GLN A 152 25.11 -19.79 -24.78
N PHE A 153 23.83 -19.70 -25.14
CA PHE A 153 23.24 -20.44 -26.26
C PHE A 153 23.18 -19.57 -27.53
N GLY A 154 23.85 -20.02 -28.60
CA GLY A 154 24.13 -19.23 -29.81
C GLY A 154 22.91 -18.67 -30.56
N ALA A 155 21.70 -19.17 -30.31
CA ALA A 155 20.48 -18.69 -30.97
C ALA A 155 20.02 -17.28 -30.52
N PHE A 156 20.45 -16.79 -29.34
CA PHE A 156 19.98 -15.51 -28.77
C PHE A 156 21.07 -14.49 -28.41
N GLN A 157 22.35 -14.82 -28.65
CA GLN A 157 23.53 -14.04 -28.21
C GLN A 157 23.49 -12.54 -28.50
N LYS A 158 23.14 -12.11 -29.73
CA LYS A 158 23.24 -10.69 -30.11
C LYS A 158 22.27 -9.79 -29.34
N MET A 159 21.07 -10.28 -29.05
CA MET A 159 20.03 -9.50 -28.37
C MET A 159 20.20 -9.52 -26.84
N THR A 160 20.62 -10.65 -26.27
CA THR A 160 20.88 -10.81 -24.84
C THR A 160 22.13 -10.07 -24.38
N ASN A 161 23.21 -10.07 -25.17
CA ASN A 161 24.46 -9.38 -24.82
C ASN A 161 24.25 -7.87 -24.76
N THR A 162 23.54 -7.30 -25.73
CA THR A 162 23.23 -5.86 -25.76
C THR A 162 22.37 -5.44 -24.55
N ALA A 163 21.42 -6.29 -24.12
CA ALA A 163 20.60 -6.03 -22.94
C ALA A 163 21.39 -6.16 -21.63
N CYS A 164 22.27 -7.17 -21.52
CA CYS A 164 23.15 -7.37 -20.38
C CYS A 164 24.17 -6.23 -20.21
N GLU A 165 24.78 -5.75 -21.29
CA GLU A 165 25.73 -4.62 -21.26
C GLU A 165 25.05 -3.31 -20.83
N LYS A 166 23.84 -3.03 -21.35
CA LYS A 166 23.05 -1.87 -20.93
C LYS A 166 22.69 -1.94 -19.44
N PHE A 167 22.44 -3.15 -18.93
CA PHE A 167 22.21 -3.36 -17.51
C PHE A 167 23.47 -3.14 -16.66
N HIS A 168 24.61 -3.75 -17.01
CA HIS A 168 25.89 -3.54 -16.31
C HIS A 168 26.23 -2.06 -16.20
N LYS A 169 26.08 -1.30 -17.30
CA LYS A 169 26.33 0.15 -17.31
C LYS A 169 25.38 0.93 -16.39
N ASN A 170 24.11 0.54 -16.28
CA ASN A 170 23.15 1.23 -15.40
C ASN A 170 23.34 0.86 -13.92
N VAL A 171 23.66 -0.40 -13.63
CA VAL A 171 23.94 -0.87 -12.26
C VAL A 171 25.24 -0.25 -11.74
N CYS A 172 26.34 -0.27 -12.49
CA CYS A 172 27.61 0.32 -12.04
C CYS A 172 27.50 1.87 -11.94
N LYS A 173 26.65 2.54 -12.74
CA LYS A 173 26.33 3.97 -12.57
C LYS A 173 25.57 4.27 -11.26
N ASN A 174 24.56 3.47 -10.92
CA ASN A 174 23.80 3.64 -9.67
C ASN A 174 24.67 3.36 -8.43
N HIS A 175 25.59 2.40 -8.50
CA HIS A 175 26.57 2.12 -7.42
C HIS A 175 27.60 3.24 -7.26
N ARG A 176 28.11 3.79 -8.38
CA ARG A 176 29.04 4.94 -8.37
C ARG A 176 28.40 6.19 -7.74
N GLN A 177 27.09 6.38 -7.91
CA GLN A 177 26.34 7.46 -7.25
C GLN A 177 26.08 7.19 -5.76
N GLN A 178 26.04 5.93 -5.33
CA GLN A 178 25.75 5.52 -3.95
C GLN A 178 27.01 5.13 -3.13
N ARG A 179 28.23 5.35 -3.65
CA ARG A 179 29.52 4.98 -3.02
C ARG A 179 29.51 3.58 -2.38
N THR A 180 28.90 2.61 -3.05
CA THR A 180 28.90 1.21 -2.64
C THR A 180 29.65 0.39 -3.67
N GLU A 181 30.55 -0.49 -3.23
CA GLU A 181 31.32 -1.36 -4.11
C GLU A 181 30.40 -2.34 -4.83
N CYS A 182 30.42 -2.30 -6.17
CA CYS A 182 29.66 -3.24 -7.00
C CYS A 182 30.46 -4.53 -7.11
N SER A 183 29.99 -5.63 -6.50
CA SER A 183 30.65 -6.95 -6.55
C SER A 183 30.97 -7.44 -7.97
N LYS A 184 30.20 -7.00 -8.98
CA LYS A 184 30.43 -7.32 -10.40
C LYS A 184 31.44 -6.43 -11.11
N CYS A 185 31.74 -5.24 -10.60
CA CYS A 185 32.80 -4.39 -11.16
C CYS A 185 34.18 -4.79 -10.58
N PHE A 186 34.21 -5.63 -9.54
CA PHE A 186 35.43 -6.19 -8.93
C PHE A 186 35.97 -7.40 -9.72
N GLU A 187 35.09 -8.28 -10.21
CA GLU A 187 35.50 -9.46 -11.00
C GLU A 187 36.06 -9.11 -12.39
N ASP A 188 35.69 -7.95 -12.96
CA ASP A 188 36.14 -7.53 -14.30
C ASP A 188 37.57 -6.92 -14.29
N GLU A 189 38.12 -6.50 -13.15
CA GLU A 189 39.52 -6.00 -13.05
C GLU A 189 40.55 -7.15 -13.00
N ASP A 190 40.20 -8.27 -12.38
CA ASP A 190 41.11 -9.42 -12.18
C ASP A 190 41.35 -10.25 -13.46
N LEU A 191 40.54 -10.07 -14.50
CA LEU A 191 40.69 -10.74 -15.81
C LEU A 191 41.51 -9.92 -16.84
N SER A 192 42.08 -8.79 -16.42
CA SER A 192 42.86 -7.88 -17.29
C SER A 192 44.35 -7.79 -16.95
N SER A 193 44.87 -8.68 -16.11
CA SER A 193 46.31 -8.83 -15.80
C SER A 193 46.92 -10.08 -16.42
#